data_AF-A0A7V1GFG5-F1
#
_entry.id   AF-A0A7V1GFG5-F1
#
_cell.length_a   1.000
_cell.length_b   1.000
_cell.length_c   1.000
_cell.angle_alpha   90.00
_cell.angle_beta   90.00
_cell.angle_gamma   90.00
#
_symmetry.space_group_name_H-M   'P 1'
#
loop_
_entity.id
_entity.type
_entity.pdbx_description
1 polymer ?
#
loop_
_entity_poly.entity_id
_entity_poly.type
_entity_poly.pdbx_seq_one_letter_code
_entity_poly.pdbx_strand_id
1 'polypeptide(L)'
;MERDFKPVLHGFEHIKRFWDAGLQQVVAKVLPGEFYVSKNDEVISTVLGSCIAACIYDDKLGIGGMNHFMLPIEKGAEPTSAHNLNCRYGNWAMEFLINEVLKNGASRQNLKIKLFGGGKIIRSMSDIGLGNIRFAHSYVQEEGLNLVSHDVGGPWPRKVNFNPQSGKAQVKKLREMHTDVIEKREVRYLHDIEKQDSKTDIELF
;
A
#
# COMPACT_ATOMS: atom_id res chain seq x y z
N MET A 1 1.19 -28.03 19.17
CA MET A 1 0.52 -27.88 17.86
C MET A 1 1.35 -26.87 17.08
N GLU A 2 2.25 -27.36 16.24
CA GLU A 2 3.03 -26.50 15.34
C GLU A 2 2.03 -25.77 14.45
N ARG A 3 1.95 -24.45 14.58
CA ARG A 3 1.07 -23.64 13.76
C ARG A 3 1.72 -23.56 12.39
N ASP A 4 1.17 -24.28 11.43
CA ASP A 4 1.80 -24.51 10.13
C ASP A 4 1.80 -23.23 9.28
N PHE A 5 2.98 -22.64 9.11
CA PHE A 5 3.19 -21.51 8.22
C PHE A 5 3.29 -22.05 6.80
N LYS A 6 2.19 -21.99 6.06
CA LYS A 6 2.23 -22.27 4.62
C LYS A 6 3.32 -21.43 3.95
N PRO A 7 4.10 -22.00 3.01
CA PRO A 7 5.11 -21.25 2.27
C PRO A 7 4.51 -19.99 1.62
N VAL A 8 5.33 -18.95 1.53
CA VAL A 8 4.99 -17.75 0.77
C VAL A 8 5.17 -18.01 -0.74
N LEU A 9 4.60 -17.14 -1.56
CA LEU A 9 4.93 -17.10 -2.98
C LEU A 9 6.39 -16.68 -3.18
N HIS A 10 7.03 -17.16 -4.23
CA HIS A 10 8.41 -16.83 -4.53
C HIS A 10 8.60 -15.32 -4.70
N GLY A 11 9.67 -14.76 -4.15
CA GLY A 11 9.97 -13.32 -4.14
C GLY A 11 9.45 -12.60 -2.90
N PHE A 12 8.63 -13.24 -2.06
CA PHE A 12 8.08 -12.67 -0.84
C PHE A 12 8.66 -13.24 0.45
N GLU A 13 9.75 -14.00 0.38
CA GLU A 13 10.41 -14.63 1.53
C GLU A 13 10.94 -13.61 2.54
N HIS A 14 11.18 -12.38 2.10
CA HIS A 14 11.62 -11.26 2.93
C HIS A 14 10.51 -10.68 3.81
N ILE A 15 9.24 -10.98 3.53
CA ILE A 15 8.10 -10.41 4.27
C ILE A 15 8.00 -11.04 5.65
N LYS A 16 8.03 -10.19 6.68
CA LYS A 16 7.91 -10.63 8.07
C LYS A 16 6.51 -11.14 8.35
N ARG A 17 6.39 -12.45 8.59
CA ARG A 17 5.16 -13.14 9.00
C ARG A 17 5.24 -13.59 10.45
N PHE A 18 4.13 -13.50 11.17
CA PHE A 18 4.02 -13.97 12.56
C PHE A 18 2.58 -14.36 12.88
N TRP A 19 2.39 -15.19 13.89
CA TRP A 19 1.05 -15.52 14.37
C TRP A 19 0.50 -14.43 15.29
N ASP A 20 -0.72 -13.94 15.03
CA ASP A 20 -1.43 -13.02 15.91
C ASP A 20 -2.52 -13.76 16.70
N ALA A 21 -2.40 -13.80 18.02
CA ALA A 21 -3.34 -14.50 18.89
C ALA A 21 -4.71 -13.82 18.98
N GLY A 22 -4.80 -12.51 18.74
CA GLY A 22 -6.09 -11.80 18.74
C GLY A 22 -6.89 -12.07 17.47
N LEU A 23 -6.20 -12.18 16.33
CA LEU A 23 -6.80 -12.52 15.04
C LEU A 23 -6.94 -14.02 14.81
N GLN A 24 -6.20 -14.85 15.56
CA GLN A 24 -6.10 -16.31 15.33
C GLN A 24 -5.71 -16.64 13.88
N GLN A 25 -4.84 -15.83 13.29
CA GLN A 25 -4.39 -15.95 11.91
C GLN A 25 -2.91 -15.58 11.81
N VAL A 26 -2.25 -16.06 10.75
CA VAL A 26 -0.94 -15.55 10.35
C VAL A 26 -1.11 -14.11 9.85
N VAL A 27 -0.19 -13.24 10.26
CA VAL A 27 -0.14 -11.84 9.85
C VAL A 27 1.17 -11.60 9.11
N ALA A 28 1.07 -11.17 7.85
CA ALA A 28 2.17 -10.65 7.05
C ALA A 28 2.24 -9.13 7.23
N LYS A 29 3.38 -8.60 7.68
CA LYS A 29 3.56 -7.16 7.89
C LYS A 29 4.19 -6.53 6.66
N VAL A 30 3.51 -5.53 6.10
CA VAL A 30 3.99 -4.71 4.98
C VAL A 30 4.41 -3.33 5.50
N LEU A 31 5.65 -2.95 5.24
CA LEU A 31 6.24 -1.66 5.57
C LEU A 31 6.19 -0.70 4.35
N PRO A 32 6.45 0.60 4.54
CA PRO A 32 6.52 1.53 3.42
C PRO A 32 7.53 1.07 2.36
N GLY A 33 7.12 1.12 1.09
CA GLY A 33 7.89 0.63 -0.06
C GLY A 33 7.74 -0.86 -0.34
N GLU A 34 7.12 -1.62 0.56
CA GLU A 34 6.88 -3.05 0.37
C GLU A 34 5.49 -3.31 -0.23
N PHE A 35 5.36 -4.50 -0.81
CA PHE A 35 4.10 -5.08 -1.25
C PHE A 35 4.14 -6.57 -0.94
N TYR A 36 2.97 -7.18 -0.80
CA TYR A 36 2.87 -8.61 -0.53
C TYR A 36 1.64 -9.19 -1.22
N VAL A 37 1.82 -10.34 -1.87
CA VAL A 37 0.75 -11.13 -2.49
C VAL A 37 0.68 -12.48 -1.81
N SER A 38 -0.54 -12.95 -1.56
CA SER A 38 -0.77 -14.25 -0.94
C SER A 38 -1.98 -14.97 -1.53
N LYS A 39 -1.90 -16.30 -1.44
CA LYS A 39 -3.00 -17.26 -1.69
C LYS A 39 -3.41 -17.99 -0.40
N ASN A 40 -2.73 -17.70 0.70
CA ASN A 40 -2.95 -18.35 1.98
C ASN A 40 -4.04 -17.60 2.77
N ASP A 41 -4.71 -18.28 3.69
CA ASP A 41 -5.62 -17.63 4.65
C ASP A 41 -4.81 -16.88 5.71
N GLU A 42 -4.36 -15.68 5.37
CA GLU A 42 -3.57 -14.82 6.24
C GLU A 42 -3.94 -13.35 6.05
N VAL A 43 -3.59 -12.55 7.05
CA VAL A 43 -3.88 -11.12 7.09
C VAL A 43 -2.64 -10.35 6.70
N ILE A 44 -2.75 -9.47 5.73
CA ILE A 44 -1.73 -8.48 5.43
C ILE A 44 -2.00 -7.24 6.27
N SER A 45 -1.02 -6.80 7.06
CA SER A 45 -1.17 -5.71 8.03
C SER A 45 -0.18 -4.59 7.79
N THR A 46 -0.68 -3.35 7.85
CA THR A 46 0.16 -2.16 7.77
C THR A 46 -0.40 -0.99 8.58
N VAL A 47 0.43 0.02 8.83
CA VAL A 47 0.04 1.27 9.51
C VAL A 47 0.36 2.43 8.59
N LEU A 48 -0.67 3.23 8.28
CA LEU A 48 -0.63 4.31 7.30
C LEU A 48 -0.85 5.64 8.00
N GLY A 49 -0.05 6.64 7.64
CA GLY A 49 -0.44 8.03 7.75
C GLY A 49 -0.68 8.62 6.38
N SER A 50 0.23 9.46 5.88
CA SER A 50 0.14 10.09 4.56
C SER A 50 0.27 9.11 3.41
N CYS A 51 0.91 7.95 3.60
CA CYS A 51 0.96 6.85 2.63
C CYS A 51 -0.42 6.31 2.23
N ILE A 52 -0.47 5.59 1.11
CA ILE A 52 -1.63 4.81 0.69
C ILE A 52 -1.28 3.32 0.66
N ALA A 53 -2.25 2.49 1.06
CA ALA A 53 -2.26 1.08 0.73
C ALA A 53 -3.40 0.79 -0.23
N ALA A 54 -3.07 0.19 -1.37
CA ALA A 54 -4.03 -0.46 -2.25
C ALA A 54 -4.09 -1.95 -1.91
N CYS A 55 -5.30 -2.43 -1.63
CA CYS A 55 -5.60 -3.85 -1.48
C CYS A 55 -6.28 -4.34 -2.76
N ILE A 56 -5.67 -5.32 -3.42
CA ILE A 56 -6.12 -5.83 -4.73
C ILE A 56 -6.35 -7.32 -4.59
N TYR A 57 -7.53 -7.81 -4.96
CA TYR A 57 -7.87 -9.23 -4.82
C TYR A 57 -8.86 -9.70 -5.87
N ASP A 58 -8.76 -10.97 -6.24
CA ASP A 58 -9.76 -11.72 -6.97
C ASP A 58 -10.76 -12.33 -5.97
N ASP A 59 -12.01 -11.90 -6.04
CA ASP A 59 -13.05 -12.31 -5.10
C ASP A 59 -13.59 -13.73 -5.31
N LYS A 60 -13.16 -14.42 -6.37
CA LYS A 60 -13.52 -15.81 -6.68
C LYS A 60 -12.44 -16.78 -6.24
N LEU A 61 -11.18 -16.43 -6.50
CA LEU A 61 -10.04 -17.32 -6.27
C LEU A 61 -9.36 -17.09 -4.92
N GLY A 62 -9.68 -15.99 -4.22
CA GLY A 62 -9.09 -15.68 -2.92
C GLY A 62 -7.59 -15.39 -3.01
N ILE A 63 -7.15 -14.84 -4.14
CA ILE A 63 -5.78 -14.43 -4.42
C ILE A 63 -5.76 -12.91 -4.35
N GLY A 64 -4.79 -12.35 -3.63
CA GLY A 64 -4.65 -10.91 -3.61
C GLY A 64 -3.46 -10.45 -2.80
N GLY A 65 -3.33 -9.14 -2.70
CA GLY A 65 -2.21 -8.52 -2.03
C GLY A 65 -2.50 -7.10 -1.59
N MET A 66 -1.49 -6.53 -0.93
CA MET A 66 -1.51 -5.15 -0.48
C MET A 66 -0.13 -4.53 -0.70
N ASN A 67 -0.10 -3.30 -1.22
CA ASN A 67 1.10 -2.47 -1.24
C ASN A 67 1.05 -1.41 -0.14
N HIS A 68 2.16 -0.73 0.09
CA HIS A 68 2.25 0.46 0.92
C HIS A 68 3.19 1.45 0.24
N PHE A 69 2.63 2.42 -0.47
CA PHE A 69 3.42 3.41 -1.20
C PHE A 69 3.21 4.82 -0.66
N MET A 70 4.20 5.66 -0.91
CA MET A 70 4.15 7.11 -0.74
C MET A 70 4.82 7.75 -1.96
N LEU A 71 4.23 8.81 -2.48
CA LEU A 71 4.82 9.55 -3.59
C LEU A 71 5.82 10.59 -3.04
N PRO A 72 6.92 10.87 -3.75
CA PRO A 72 7.77 12.02 -3.46
C PRO A 72 6.98 13.34 -3.50
N ILE A 73 7.52 14.38 -2.86
CA ILE A 73 6.97 15.74 -2.96
C ILE A 73 7.61 16.41 -4.17
N GLU A 74 6.85 16.74 -5.20
CA GLU A 74 7.31 17.75 -6.16
C GLU A 74 6.87 19.13 -5.67
N LYS A 75 7.83 19.93 -5.17
CA LYS A 75 7.57 21.34 -4.86
C LYS A 75 7.36 22.11 -6.16
N GLY A 76 6.14 22.54 -6.43
CA GLY A 76 5.82 23.47 -7.53
C GLY A 76 5.59 22.83 -8.90
N ALA A 77 5.45 21.50 -9.00
CA ALA A 77 5.03 20.86 -10.25
C ALA A 77 3.50 20.79 -10.34
N GLU A 78 2.98 21.18 -11.50
CA GLU A 78 1.57 20.97 -11.84
C GLU A 78 1.27 19.46 -11.90
N PRO A 79 0.12 18.99 -11.36
CA PRO A 79 -0.21 17.55 -11.29
C PRO A 79 -0.45 16.87 -12.64
N THR A 80 -0.30 17.59 -13.77
CA THR A 80 -0.87 17.23 -15.06
C THR A 80 0.08 16.52 -16.01
N SER A 81 1.30 16.18 -15.58
CA SER A 81 2.31 15.56 -16.44
C SER A 81 2.47 14.07 -16.07
N ALA A 82 2.17 13.18 -17.02
CA ALA A 82 2.49 11.76 -16.97
C ALA A 82 4.01 11.48 -16.95
N HIS A 83 4.84 12.53 -17.04
CA HIS A 83 6.28 12.48 -16.91
C HIS A 83 6.80 12.85 -15.51
N ASN A 84 5.91 13.22 -14.58
CA ASN A 84 6.29 13.52 -13.19
C ASN A 84 6.71 12.22 -12.48
N LEU A 85 7.80 12.29 -11.71
CA LEU A 85 8.44 11.13 -11.06
C LEU A 85 7.50 10.47 -10.05
N ASN A 86 6.64 11.28 -9.42
CA ASN A 86 5.58 10.83 -8.54
C ASN A 86 4.67 9.82 -9.23
N CYS A 87 4.21 10.13 -10.45
CA CYS A 87 3.38 9.22 -11.22
C CYS A 87 4.12 7.91 -11.53
N ARG A 88 5.43 7.95 -11.82
CA ARG A 88 6.21 6.72 -12.07
C ARG A 88 6.28 5.81 -10.86
N TYR A 89 6.58 6.34 -9.67
CA TYR A 89 6.65 5.53 -8.43
C TYR A 89 5.29 4.92 -8.09
N GLY A 90 4.23 5.72 -8.13
CA GLY A 90 2.88 5.25 -7.88
C GLY A 90 2.41 4.22 -8.89
N ASN A 91 2.65 4.46 -10.18
CA ASN A 91 2.30 3.55 -11.26
C ASN A 91 3.02 2.22 -11.08
N TRP A 92 4.33 2.26 -10.84
CA TRP A 92 5.11 1.05 -10.60
C TRP A 92 4.56 0.25 -9.42
N ALA A 93 4.26 0.88 -8.28
CA ALA A 93 3.74 0.20 -7.10
C ALA A 93 2.36 -0.45 -7.32
N MET A 94 1.51 0.16 -8.15
CA MET A 94 0.19 -0.36 -8.50
C MET A 94 0.30 -1.47 -9.55
N GLU A 95 1.01 -1.22 -10.65
CA GLU A 95 1.23 -2.17 -11.75
C GLU A 95 1.92 -3.43 -11.26
N PHE A 96 2.98 -3.29 -10.45
CA PHE A 96 3.69 -4.43 -9.88
C PHE A 96 2.74 -5.32 -9.09
N LEU A 97 1.94 -4.75 -8.19
CA LEU A 97 1.00 -5.51 -7.37
C LEU A 97 -0.06 -6.21 -8.22
N ILE A 98 -0.65 -5.51 -9.20
CA ILE A 98 -1.64 -6.09 -10.11
C ILE A 98 -1.03 -7.25 -10.88
N ASN A 99 0.15 -7.05 -11.46
CA ASN A 99 0.84 -8.07 -12.23
C ASN A 99 1.18 -9.30 -11.40
N GLU A 100 1.65 -9.14 -10.16
CA GLU A 100 1.91 -10.28 -9.29
C GLU A 100 0.64 -11.04 -8.91
N VAL A 101 -0.47 -10.33 -8.65
CA VAL A 101 -1.78 -10.98 -8.40
C VAL A 101 -2.23 -11.76 -9.63
N LEU A 102 -2.12 -11.19 -10.83
CA LEU A 102 -2.49 -11.83 -12.11
C LEU A 102 -1.59 -13.03 -12.45
N LYS A 103 -0.26 -12.88 -12.35
CA LYS A 103 0.71 -13.99 -12.55
C LYS A 103 0.42 -15.19 -11.66
N ASN A 104 -0.17 -14.93 -10.51
CA ASN A 104 -0.54 -15.95 -9.54
C ASN A 104 -1.91 -16.58 -9.80
N GLY A 105 -2.62 -16.21 -10.87
CA GLY A 105 -3.83 -16.90 -11.35
C GLY A 105 -5.11 -16.11 -11.15
N ALA A 106 -5.06 -14.90 -10.60
CA ALA A 106 -6.22 -14.00 -10.59
C ALA A 106 -6.65 -13.61 -12.00
N SER A 107 -7.93 -13.32 -12.18
CA SER A 107 -8.46 -12.77 -13.43
C SER A 107 -8.69 -11.27 -13.32
N ARG A 108 -8.24 -10.49 -14.32
CA ARG A 108 -8.38 -9.02 -14.34
C ARG A 108 -9.83 -8.58 -14.15
N GLN A 109 -10.78 -9.32 -14.72
CA GLN A 109 -12.21 -9.01 -14.64
C GLN A 109 -12.81 -9.21 -13.22
N ASN A 110 -12.15 -9.99 -12.38
CA ASN A 110 -12.59 -10.26 -11.00
C ASN A 110 -11.87 -9.37 -9.98
N LEU A 111 -10.90 -8.57 -10.40
CA LEU A 111 -10.12 -7.75 -9.48
C LEU A 111 -11.00 -6.69 -8.84
N LYS A 112 -10.96 -6.67 -7.52
CA LYS A 112 -11.57 -5.66 -6.67
C LYS A 112 -10.47 -4.90 -5.94
N ILE A 113 -10.63 -3.59 -5.86
CA ILE A 113 -9.68 -2.67 -5.24
C ILE A 113 -10.29 -2.09 -3.97
N LYS A 114 -9.48 -1.95 -2.92
CA LYS A 114 -9.78 -1.11 -1.76
C LYS A 114 -8.61 -0.19 -1.45
N LEU A 115 -8.92 1.06 -1.11
CA LEU A 115 -7.90 2.09 -0.84
C LEU A 115 -7.99 2.59 0.60
N PHE A 116 -6.84 2.64 1.28
CA PHE A 116 -6.76 3.13 2.66
C PHE A 116 -5.56 4.05 2.84
N GLY A 117 -5.65 5.01 3.78
CA GLY A 117 -4.52 5.88 4.17
C GLY A 117 -4.70 7.35 3.77
N GLY A 118 -3.61 8.05 3.46
CA GLY A 118 -3.64 9.48 3.12
C GLY A 118 -4.09 10.39 4.28
N GLY A 119 -3.87 9.94 5.52
CA GLY A 119 -4.14 10.72 6.72
C GLY A 119 -3.24 11.95 6.82
N LYS A 120 -3.80 13.05 7.31
CA LYS A 120 -3.09 14.30 7.62
C LYS A 120 -2.54 14.23 9.04
N ILE A 121 -1.40 13.56 9.21
CA ILE A 121 -0.72 13.44 10.51
C ILE A 121 0.07 14.71 10.83
N ILE A 122 0.93 15.14 9.90
CA ILE A 122 1.76 16.34 10.07
C ILE A 122 1.12 17.50 9.28
N ARG A 123 0.94 18.66 9.93
CA ARG A 123 0.35 19.86 9.27
C ARG A 123 1.14 20.31 8.03
N SER A 124 2.47 20.23 8.05
CA SER A 124 3.35 20.58 6.91
C SER A 124 3.36 19.55 5.79
N MET A 125 2.79 18.36 6.01
CA MET A 125 2.81 17.24 5.06
C MET A 125 1.41 16.92 4.55
N SER A 126 0.45 17.81 4.81
CA SER A 126 -0.94 17.60 4.41
C SER A 126 -1.14 17.43 2.91
N ASP A 127 -0.25 18.02 2.13
CA ASP A 127 -0.35 18.03 0.68
C ASP A 127 0.07 16.67 0.10
N ILE A 128 0.91 15.91 0.82
CA ILE A 128 1.35 14.56 0.45
C ILE A 128 0.20 13.59 0.52
N GLY A 129 -0.50 13.54 1.67
CA GLY A 129 -1.64 12.64 1.84
C GLY A 129 -2.71 12.89 0.78
N LEU A 130 -3.01 14.15 0.49
CA LEU A 130 -3.96 14.52 -0.57
C LEU A 130 -3.45 14.15 -1.97
N GLY A 131 -2.16 14.34 -2.25
CA GLY A 131 -1.54 13.93 -3.52
C GLY A 131 -1.62 12.42 -3.74
N ASN A 132 -1.26 11.63 -2.73
CA ASN A 132 -1.32 10.17 -2.77
C ASN A 132 -2.77 9.67 -3.00
N ILE A 133 -3.75 10.30 -2.33
CA ILE A 133 -5.17 9.99 -2.52
C ILE A 133 -5.59 10.27 -3.96
N ARG A 134 -5.29 11.47 -4.48
CA ARG A 134 -5.64 11.84 -5.86
C ARG A 134 -5.06 10.87 -6.86
N PHE A 135 -3.76 10.58 -6.75
CA PHE A 135 -3.08 9.61 -7.60
C PHE A 135 -3.76 8.23 -7.55
N ALA A 136 -4.01 7.68 -6.35
CA ALA A 136 -4.59 6.34 -6.22
C ALA A 136 -6.00 6.25 -6.83
N HIS A 137 -6.82 7.29 -6.66
CA HIS A 137 -8.14 7.35 -7.28
C HIS A 137 -8.06 7.49 -8.81
N SER A 138 -7.20 8.39 -9.32
CA SER A 138 -6.99 8.57 -10.76
C SER A 138 -6.52 7.28 -11.41
N TYR A 139 -5.51 6.62 -10.85
CA TYR A 139 -4.99 5.35 -11.37
C TYR A 139 -6.09 4.30 -11.49
N VAL A 140 -6.88 4.10 -10.43
CA VAL A 140 -7.96 3.12 -10.41
C VAL A 140 -9.04 3.43 -11.45
N GLN A 141 -9.35 4.72 -11.65
CA GLN A 141 -10.32 5.16 -12.67
C GLN A 141 -9.77 4.98 -14.10
N GLU A 142 -8.54 5.39 -14.35
CA GLU A 142 -7.90 5.33 -15.68
C GLU A 142 -7.68 3.89 -16.14
N GLU A 143 -7.30 2.99 -15.23
CA GLU A 143 -7.11 1.56 -15.53
C GLU A 143 -8.43 0.77 -15.65
N GLY A 144 -9.57 1.41 -15.35
CA GLY A 144 -10.88 0.78 -15.36
C GLY A 144 -11.04 -0.31 -14.29
N LEU A 145 -10.39 -0.14 -13.13
CA LEU A 145 -10.42 -1.10 -12.02
C LEU A 145 -11.63 -0.85 -11.11
N ASN A 146 -12.15 -1.93 -10.51
CA ASN A 146 -13.34 -1.85 -9.67
C ASN A 146 -13.01 -1.45 -8.22
N LEU A 147 -13.16 -0.17 -7.88
CA LEU A 147 -13.04 0.32 -6.51
C LEU A 147 -14.29 -0.02 -5.69
N VAL A 148 -14.17 -1.00 -4.79
CA VAL A 148 -15.33 -1.47 -4.00
C VAL A 148 -15.43 -0.90 -2.60
N SER A 149 -14.36 -0.27 -2.09
CA SER A 149 -14.36 0.37 -0.76
C SER A 149 -13.14 1.27 -0.58
N HIS A 150 -13.26 2.32 0.23
CA HIS A 150 -12.12 3.14 0.63
C HIS A 150 -12.33 3.79 2.01
N ASP A 151 -11.25 4.00 2.78
CA ASP A 151 -11.20 4.90 3.95
C ASP A 151 -9.88 5.69 3.89
N VAL A 152 -9.95 6.84 3.24
CA VAL A 152 -8.82 7.73 2.96
C VAL A 152 -9.01 9.11 3.62
N GLY A 153 -7.92 9.85 3.83
CA GLY A 153 -7.98 11.21 4.37
C GLY A 153 -8.24 11.29 5.88
N GLY A 154 -8.60 12.47 6.38
CA GLY A 154 -8.83 12.71 7.82
C GLY A 154 -7.55 12.86 8.65
N PRO A 155 -7.65 13.28 9.92
CA PRO A 155 -6.49 13.72 10.71
C PRO A 155 -5.77 12.57 11.45
N TRP A 156 -6.11 11.31 11.15
CA TRP A 156 -5.67 10.17 11.95
C TRP A 156 -4.85 9.17 11.13
N PRO A 157 -3.74 8.65 11.69
CA PRO A 157 -3.15 7.42 11.20
C PRO A 157 -4.16 6.27 11.32
N ARG A 158 -3.99 5.23 10.51
CA ARG A 158 -4.78 4.00 10.63
C ARG A 158 -3.96 2.74 10.46
N LYS A 159 -4.26 1.76 11.29
CA LYS A 159 -3.87 0.37 11.06
C LYS A 159 -4.88 -0.29 10.14
N VAL A 160 -4.39 -0.93 9.09
CA VAL A 160 -5.18 -1.73 8.14
C VAL A 160 -4.79 -3.19 8.30
N ASN A 161 -5.80 -4.04 8.43
CA ASN A 161 -5.67 -5.49 8.34
C ASN A 161 -6.54 -5.96 7.17
N PHE A 162 -5.94 -6.57 6.17
CA PHE A 162 -6.61 -7.02 4.96
C PHE A 162 -6.42 -8.53 4.80
N ASN A 163 -7.52 -9.27 4.64
CA ASN A 163 -7.48 -10.69 4.29
C ASN A 163 -7.79 -10.83 2.79
N PRO A 164 -6.81 -11.22 1.95
CA PRO A 164 -6.99 -11.30 0.50
C PRO A 164 -8.02 -12.34 0.07
N GLN A 165 -8.13 -13.44 0.82
CA GLN A 165 -9.02 -14.55 0.46
C GLN A 165 -10.50 -14.15 0.53
N SER A 166 -10.87 -13.38 1.54
CA SER A 166 -12.24 -12.89 1.74
C SER A 166 -12.47 -11.47 1.22
N GLY A 167 -11.40 -10.75 0.91
CA GLY A 167 -11.44 -9.32 0.64
C GLY A 167 -11.78 -8.46 1.87
N LYS A 168 -11.92 -9.04 3.07
CA LYS A 168 -12.29 -8.30 4.28
C LYS A 168 -11.15 -7.37 4.71
N ALA A 169 -11.49 -6.11 4.96
CA ALA A 169 -10.56 -5.12 5.49
C ALA A 169 -11.09 -4.59 6.84
N GLN A 170 -10.21 -4.51 7.83
CA GLN A 170 -10.47 -3.86 9.10
C GLN A 170 -9.56 -2.66 9.23
N VAL A 171 -10.16 -1.51 9.56
CA VAL A 171 -9.44 -0.24 9.69
C VAL A 171 -9.62 0.28 11.10
N LYS A 172 -8.50 0.52 11.78
CA LYS A 172 -8.47 1.12 13.12
C LYS A 172 -7.74 2.45 13.08
N LYS A 173 -8.49 3.54 13.27
CA LYS A 173 -7.92 4.90 13.43
C LYS A 173 -7.17 4.97 14.76
N LEU A 174 -5.90 5.37 14.73
CA LEU A 174 -5.01 5.42 15.89
C LEU A 174 -5.04 6.84 16.46
N ARG A 175 -5.72 7.03 17.60
CA ARG A 175 -5.81 8.33 18.27
C ARG A 175 -4.65 8.48 19.26
N GLU A 176 -3.86 9.54 19.08
CA GLU A 176 -2.83 10.14 19.97
C GLU A 176 -1.62 9.29 20.41
N MET A 177 -1.76 8.00 20.75
CA MET A 177 -0.67 7.22 21.39
C MET A 177 0.50 6.79 20.47
N HIS A 178 0.40 7.00 19.15
CA HIS A 178 1.41 6.53 18.20
C HIS A 178 1.79 7.55 17.12
N THR A 179 1.29 8.78 17.21
CA THR A 179 1.48 9.82 16.20
C THR A 179 2.97 10.09 15.97
N ASP A 180 3.73 10.42 17.03
CA ASP A 180 5.16 10.76 16.94
C ASP A 180 6.02 9.68 16.27
N VAL A 181 5.71 8.40 16.54
CA VAL A 181 6.46 7.26 15.96
C VAL A 181 6.16 7.12 14.47
N ILE A 182 4.91 7.36 14.07
CA ILE A 182 4.49 7.31 12.67
C ILE A 182 5.07 8.50 11.93
N GLU A 183 5.01 9.71 12.51
CA GLU A 183 5.61 10.91 11.94
C GLU A 183 7.10 10.75 11.66
N LYS A 184 7.88 10.28 12.64
CA LYS A 184 9.33 10.03 12.47
C LYS A 184 9.62 9.00 11.37
N ARG A 185 8.73 8.02 11.17
CA ARG A 185 8.87 7.02 10.10
C ARG A 185 8.55 7.63 8.74
N GLU A 186 7.51 8.45 8.64
CA GLU A 186 7.16 9.13 7.39
C GLU A 186 8.25 10.08 6.93
N VAL A 187 8.77 10.91 7.83
CA VAL A 187 9.87 11.84 7.51
C VAL A 187 11.11 11.07 7.03
N ARG A 188 11.45 9.96 7.70
CA ARG A 188 12.57 9.12 7.27
C ARG A 188 12.33 8.52 5.89
N TYR A 189 11.14 7.97 5.67
CA TYR A 189 10.81 7.31 4.41
C TYR A 189 10.83 8.28 3.23
N LEU A 190 10.31 9.50 3.40
CA LEU A 190 10.41 10.53 2.38
C LEU A 190 11.84 10.90 2.06
N HIS A 191 12.68 11.09 3.08
CA HIS A 191 14.10 11.37 2.88
C HIS A 191 14.82 10.24 2.14
N ASP A 192 14.44 8.99 2.40
CA ASP A 192 15.00 7.82 1.71
C ASP A 192 14.54 7.75 0.24
N ILE A 193 13.28 8.08 -0.05
CA ILE A 193 12.76 8.20 -1.43
C ILE A 193 13.52 9.32 -2.18
N GLU A 194 13.63 10.51 -1.60
CA GLU A 194 14.33 11.65 -2.20
C GLU A 194 15.82 11.36 -2.46
N LYS A 195 16.47 10.62 -1.55
CA LYS A 195 17.86 10.19 -1.75
C LYS A 195 18.02 9.16 -2.84
N GLN A 196 17.12 8.17 -2.91
CA GLN A 196 17.16 7.17 -3.98
C GLN A 196 16.99 7.86 -5.35
N ASP A 197 16.08 8.83 -5.40
CA ASP A 197 15.82 9.66 -6.58
C ASP A 197 17.09 10.38 -7.08
N SER A 198 17.78 11.10 -6.18
CA SER A 198 19.03 11.81 -6.50
C SER A 198 20.16 10.93 -7.04
N LYS A 199 20.09 9.60 -6.83
CA LYS A 199 21.07 8.63 -7.34
C LYS A 199 20.64 7.98 -8.65
N THR A 200 19.35 8.00 -8.98
CA THR A 200 18.80 7.44 -10.22
C THR A 200 18.78 8.42 -11.39
N ASP A 201 19.12 9.69 -11.16
CA ASP A 201 19.49 10.69 -12.19
C ASP A 201 20.84 10.34 -12.87
N ILE A 202 20.96 9.12 -13.38
CA ILE A 202 21.94 8.78 -14.40
C ILE A 202 21.28 9.20 -15.72
N GLU A 203 21.79 10.30 -16.30
CA GLU A 203 21.42 10.77 -17.64
C GLU A 203 21.44 9.58 -18.62
N LEU A 204 20.26 9.17 -19.08
CA LEU A 204 20.11 8.37 -20.28
C LEU A 204 20.45 9.29 -21.47
N PHE A 205 21.74 9.35 -21.81
CA PHE A 205 22.21 9.83 -23.11
C PHE A 205 21.79 8.88 -24.24
#